data_AF-A0A8G2FHR7-F1
#
_entry.id   AF-A0A8G2FHR7-F1
#
_cell.length_a   1.000
_cell.length_b   1.000
_cell.length_c   1.000
_cell.angle_alpha   90.00
_cell.angle_beta   90.00
_cell.angle_gamma   90.00
#
_symmetry.space_group_name_H-M   'P 1'
#
loop_
_entity.id
_entity.type
_entity.pdbx_description
1 polymer ?
#
loop_
_entity_poly.entity_id
_entity_poly.type
_entity_poly.pdbx_seq_one_letter_code
_entity_poly.pdbx_strand_id
1 'polypeptide(L)'
;MTQPSLVQTIKNTLAHNKKCTFTPETPVIFVTSGVTGGKELLVPIFLDHIGHKGFWYGYIQHATKGLSGYFSLLVWLNQPIKGENNNQLLSSFHNLAWKEKLFEPSTIQNEHDAFIHAHSFNDAVTGLIHIISQFDIEKRFPNEDSRYYDDPIELNIIMYLTNCQELILGEE
;
A
#
# COMPACT_ATOMS: atom_id res chain seq x y z
N MET A 1 3.25 16.28 -12.36
CA MET A 1 4.03 15.09 -12.76
C MET A 1 3.31 14.39 -13.91
N THR A 2 4.00 13.99 -14.99
CA THR A 2 3.39 13.19 -16.07
C THR A 2 3.38 11.71 -15.68
N GLN A 3 2.46 10.91 -16.22
CA GLN A 3 2.37 9.47 -15.90
C GLN A 3 3.71 8.72 -16.09
N PRO A 4 4.47 8.92 -17.19
CA PRO A 4 5.78 8.27 -17.34
C PRO A 4 6.79 8.67 -16.25
N SER A 5 6.85 9.96 -15.89
CA SER A 5 7.76 10.45 -14.85
C SER A 5 7.43 9.89 -13.47
N LEU A 6 6.14 9.69 -13.20
CA LEU A 6 5.65 9.13 -11.94
C LEU A 6 6.01 7.66 -11.81
N VAL A 7 5.72 6.86 -12.84
CA VAL A 7 6.03 5.43 -12.85
C VAL A 7 7.52 5.21 -12.64
N GLN A 8 8.36 5.99 -13.33
CA GLN A 8 9.81 5.91 -13.17
C GLN A 8 10.26 6.27 -11.75
N THR A 9 9.67 7.30 -11.14
CA THR A 9 10.02 7.71 -9.77
C THR A 9 9.70 6.62 -8.75
N ILE A 10 8.53 6.00 -8.85
CA ILE A 10 8.14 4.88 -7.98
C ILE A 10 9.07 3.67 -8.20
N LYS A 11 9.33 3.29 -9.45
CA LYS A 11 10.26 2.19 -9.77
C LYS A 11 11.66 2.44 -9.22
N ASN A 12 12.18 3.67 -9.37
CA ASN A 12 13.46 4.05 -8.80
C ASN A 12 13.43 3.88 -7.27
N THR A 13 12.39 4.37 -6.60
CA THR A 13 12.28 4.26 -5.13
C THR A 13 12.28 2.80 -4.67
N LEU A 14 11.51 1.93 -5.33
CA LEU A 14 11.51 0.48 -5.09
C LEU A 14 12.90 -0.13 -5.28
N ALA A 15 13.62 0.25 -6.34
CA ALA A 15 14.95 -0.26 -6.64
C ALA A 15 16.01 0.17 -5.61
N HIS A 16 15.86 1.34 -4.98
CA HIS A 16 16.79 1.83 -3.98
C HIS A 16 16.57 1.17 -2.61
N ASN A 17 15.34 0.76 -2.27
CA ASN A 17 15.08 0.04 -1.04
C ASN A 17 15.33 -1.47 -1.22
N LYS A 18 16.44 -1.97 -0.65
CA LYS A 18 16.86 -3.38 -0.69
C LYS A 18 15.89 -4.35 0.02
N LYS A 19 14.96 -3.85 0.82
CA LYS A 19 13.92 -4.66 1.50
C LYS A 19 12.69 -4.89 0.61
N CYS A 20 12.57 -4.18 -0.51
CA CYS A 20 11.53 -4.42 -1.51
C CYS A 20 11.92 -5.56 -2.47
N THR A 21 10.96 -6.34 -2.95
CA THR A 21 11.19 -7.33 -4.02
C THR A 21 11.00 -6.69 -5.38
N PHE A 22 11.82 -5.70 -5.69
CA PHE A 22 11.77 -5.00 -6.96
C PHE A 22 12.44 -5.80 -8.07
N THR A 23 11.78 -5.87 -9.23
CA THR A 23 12.39 -6.24 -10.51
C THR A 23 12.03 -5.18 -11.56
N PRO A 24 12.77 -5.06 -12.67
CA PRO A 24 12.40 -4.13 -13.74
C PRO A 24 10.96 -4.30 -14.26
N GLU A 25 10.46 -5.54 -14.17
CA GLU A 25 9.10 -5.95 -14.56
C GLU A 25 8.04 -5.67 -13.48
N THR A 26 8.42 -5.21 -12.27
CA THR A 26 7.45 -4.85 -11.22
C THR A 26 6.46 -3.82 -11.78
N PRO A 27 5.16 -4.13 -11.80
CA PRO A 27 4.15 -3.24 -12.35
C PRO A 27 3.88 -2.07 -11.41
N VAL A 28 3.83 -0.85 -11.95
CA VAL A 28 3.25 0.31 -11.27
C VAL A 28 1.93 0.58 -11.96
N ILE A 29 0.84 0.19 -11.30
CA ILE A 29 -0.50 0.21 -11.85
C ILE A 29 -1.08 1.58 -11.57
N PHE A 30 -1.39 2.35 -12.60
CA PHE A 30 -1.99 3.68 -12.47
C PHE A 30 -3.25 3.77 -13.32
N VAL A 31 -4.31 4.32 -12.74
CA VAL A 31 -5.56 4.63 -13.44
C VAL A 31 -5.98 6.06 -13.15
N THR A 32 -6.57 6.72 -14.14
CA THR A 32 -7.03 8.11 -14.01
C THR A 32 -8.40 8.23 -13.35
N SER A 33 -9.17 7.14 -13.33
CA SER A 33 -10.48 7.02 -12.70
C SER A 33 -10.62 5.61 -12.12
N GLY A 34 -10.36 5.48 -10.82
CA GLY A 34 -10.53 4.25 -10.06
C GLY A 34 -11.95 4.10 -9.50
N VAL A 35 -12.11 3.20 -8.51
CA VAL A 35 -13.42 2.84 -7.92
C VAL A 35 -14.08 4.04 -7.25
N THR A 36 -13.27 4.96 -6.74
CA THR A 36 -13.70 6.19 -6.05
C THR A 36 -13.93 7.38 -7.00
N GLY A 37 -13.77 7.18 -8.31
CA GLY A 37 -13.86 8.22 -9.34
C GLY A 37 -12.62 9.12 -9.45
N GLY A 38 -11.66 9.01 -8.52
CA GLY A 38 -10.38 9.71 -8.56
C GLY A 38 -9.25 8.88 -9.17
N LYS A 39 -8.07 9.50 -9.32
CA LYS A 39 -6.84 8.78 -9.69
C LYS A 39 -6.46 7.75 -8.63
N GLU A 40 -6.00 6.59 -9.04
CA GLU A 40 -5.52 5.55 -8.14
C GLU A 40 -4.18 4.99 -8.63
N LEU A 41 -3.36 4.55 -7.68
CA LEU A 41 -2.08 3.91 -7.97
C LEU A 41 -1.88 2.73 -7.05
N LEU A 42 -1.46 1.60 -7.61
CA LEU A 42 -1.10 0.39 -6.87
C LEU A 42 0.30 -0.08 -7.31
N VAL A 43 1.13 -0.46 -6.36
CA VAL A 43 2.46 -0.98 -6.63
C VAL A 43 2.83 -2.12 -5.68
N PRO A 44 3.33 -3.26 -6.18
CA PRO A 44 3.92 -4.29 -5.34
C PRO A 44 5.20 -3.78 -4.68
N ILE A 45 5.29 -3.91 -3.36
CA ILE A 45 6.47 -3.56 -2.55
C ILE A 45 7.28 -4.82 -2.22
N PHE A 46 6.60 -5.87 -1.76
CA PHE A 46 7.23 -7.13 -1.37
C PHE A 46 6.30 -8.31 -1.68
N LEU A 47 6.78 -9.28 -2.45
CA LEU A 47 6.04 -10.47 -2.87
C LEU A 47 6.83 -11.72 -2.44
N ASP A 48 6.47 -12.30 -1.30
CA ASP A 48 7.07 -13.55 -0.85
C ASP A 48 6.24 -14.75 -1.27
N HIS A 49 6.77 -15.52 -2.21
CA HIS A 49 6.17 -16.75 -2.70
C HIS A 49 6.56 -17.99 -1.88
N ILE A 50 7.50 -17.89 -0.93
CA ILE A 50 8.23 -19.06 -0.41
C ILE A 50 8.04 -19.29 1.11
N GLY A 51 7.46 -18.39 1.91
CA GLY A 51 7.18 -18.78 3.30
C GLY A 51 6.62 -17.74 4.26
N HIS A 52 5.34 -17.39 4.10
CA HIS A 52 4.49 -16.77 5.14
C HIS A 52 4.62 -15.25 5.37
N LYS A 53 5.46 -14.51 4.62
CA LYS A 53 5.56 -13.04 4.80
C LYS A 53 4.54 -12.22 3.98
N GLY A 54 3.73 -12.91 3.19
CA GLY A 54 2.62 -12.41 2.37
C GLY A 54 2.98 -11.34 1.35
N PHE A 55 1.97 -10.59 0.88
CA PHE A 55 2.06 -9.72 -0.29
C PHE A 55 1.80 -8.27 0.11
N TRP A 56 2.82 -7.44 0.03
CA TRP A 56 2.80 -6.04 0.44
C TRP A 56 2.66 -5.12 -0.76
N TYR A 57 1.75 -4.18 -0.64
CA TYR A 57 1.39 -3.24 -1.68
C TYR A 57 1.41 -1.81 -1.13
N GLY A 58 1.94 -0.91 -1.95
CA GLY A 58 1.74 0.52 -1.79
C GLY A 58 0.55 0.94 -2.61
N TYR A 59 -0.37 1.70 -2.01
CA TYR A 59 -1.63 2.06 -2.66
C TYR A 59 -1.97 3.54 -2.43
N ILE A 60 -2.45 4.21 -3.49
CA ILE A 60 -2.99 5.57 -3.42
C ILE A 60 -4.44 5.55 -3.86
N GLN A 61 -5.29 6.18 -3.05
CA GLN A 61 -6.72 6.29 -3.31
C GLN A 61 -7.25 7.68 -3.02
N HIS A 62 -8.29 8.10 -3.76
CA HIS A 62 -9.01 9.32 -3.46
C HIS A 62 -10.03 9.10 -2.34
N ALA A 63 -10.17 10.08 -1.44
CA ALA A 63 -11.17 10.06 -0.38
C ALA A 63 -12.59 10.24 -0.94
N THR A 64 -13.59 9.54 -0.41
CA THR A 64 -14.99 9.58 -0.93
C THR A 64 -16.00 10.18 0.03
N LYS A 65 -15.85 10.00 1.35
CA LYS A 65 -16.77 10.55 2.36
C LYS A 65 -16.07 11.52 3.32
N GLY A 66 -16.59 12.75 3.41
CA GLY A 66 -16.28 13.73 4.47
C GLY A 66 -14.86 14.29 4.51
N LEU A 67 -13.92 13.71 3.78
CA LEU A 67 -12.53 14.12 3.68
C LEU A 67 -12.19 14.46 2.24
N SER A 68 -11.58 15.62 2.02
CA SER A 68 -11.02 15.99 0.73
C SER A 68 -9.58 15.48 0.60
N GLY A 69 -9.21 14.94 -0.56
CA GLY A 69 -7.82 14.61 -0.89
C GLY A 69 -7.59 13.14 -1.20
N TYR A 70 -6.38 12.68 -0.91
CA TYR A 70 -5.88 11.35 -1.23
C TYR A 70 -5.19 10.72 -0.03
N PHE A 71 -5.19 9.40 0.00
CA PHE A 71 -4.47 8.61 0.99
C PHE A 71 -3.38 7.79 0.31
N SER A 72 -2.24 7.64 0.99
CA SER A 72 -1.17 6.71 0.64
C SER A 72 -1.11 5.66 1.73
N LEU A 73 -1.14 4.39 1.33
CA LEU A 73 -1.37 3.26 2.22
C LEU A 73 -0.35 2.16 1.96
N LEU A 74 0.17 1.57 3.03
CA LEU A 74 0.82 0.27 3.00
C LEU A 74 -0.21 -0.80 3.33
N VAL A 75 -0.39 -1.76 2.43
CA VAL A 75 -1.41 -2.81 2.55
C VAL A 75 -0.75 -4.17 2.45
N TRP A 76 -1.05 -5.03 3.42
CA TRP A 76 -0.63 -6.43 3.42
C TRP A 76 -1.81 -7.34 3.12
N LEU A 77 -1.64 -8.20 2.11
CA LEU A 77 -2.59 -9.24 1.74
C LEU A 77 -1.96 -10.62 1.96
N ASN A 78 -2.76 -11.59 2.39
CA ASN A 78 -2.32 -12.98 2.53
C ASN A 78 -2.31 -13.76 1.19
N GLN A 79 -2.83 -13.16 0.11
CA GLN A 79 -2.87 -13.73 -1.23
C GLN A 79 -2.45 -12.69 -2.28
N PRO A 80 -1.85 -13.12 -3.41
CA PRO A 80 -1.43 -12.20 -4.45
C PRO A 80 -2.63 -11.72 -5.27
N ILE A 81 -2.59 -10.45 -5.70
CA ILE A 81 -3.52 -9.94 -6.70
C ILE A 81 -3.32 -10.63 -8.05
N LYS A 82 -4.39 -10.80 -8.83
CA LYS A 82 -4.36 -11.46 -10.14
C LYS A 82 -5.10 -10.62 -11.19
N GLY A 83 -4.60 -10.63 -12.42
CA GLY A 83 -5.24 -9.94 -13.54
C GLY A 83 -4.33 -9.88 -14.76
N GLU A 84 -4.95 -9.66 -15.92
CA GLU A 84 -4.28 -9.56 -17.22
C GLU A 84 -4.03 -8.11 -17.63
N ASN A 85 -4.65 -7.15 -16.94
CA ASN A 85 -4.50 -5.73 -17.17
C ASN A 85 -4.66 -4.92 -15.88
N ASN A 86 -4.32 -3.62 -15.93
CA ASN A 86 -4.34 -2.69 -14.80
C ASN A 86 -5.69 -2.66 -14.06
N ASN A 87 -6.81 -2.65 -14.80
CA ASN A 87 -8.14 -2.57 -14.20
C ASN A 87 -8.50 -3.85 -13.45
N GLN A 88 -8.17 -5.01 -14.03
CA GLN A 88 -8.37 -6.30 -13.36
C GLN A 88 -7.49 -6.44 -12.12
N LEU A 89 -6.22 -6.03 -12.18
CA LEU A 89 -5.31 -6.06 -11.04
C LEU A 89 -5.80 -5.17 -9.89
N LEU A 90 -6.25 -3.95 -10.19
CA LEU A 90 -6.87 -3.07 -9.20
C LEU A 90 -8.17 -3.66 -8.65
N SER A 91 -9.03 -4.21 -9.51
CA SER A 91 -10.28 -4.83 -9.05
C SER A 91 -10.02 -6.03 -8.13
N SER A 92 -9.03 -6.86 -8.46
CA SER A 92 -8.57 -7.96 -7.61
C SER A 92 -8.02 -7.44 -6.27
N PHE A 93 -7.22 -6.38 -6.29
CA PHE A 93 -6.74 -5.73 -5.06
C PHE A 93 -7.89 -5.24 -4.19
N HIS A 94 -8.82 -4.45 -4.75
CA HIS A 94 -9.98 -3.92 -4.05
C HIS A 94 -10.87 -5.01 -3.45
N ASN A 95 -11.08 -6.11 -4.19
CA ASN A 95 -11.85 -7.24 -3.69
C ASN A 95 -11.19 -7.90 -2.47
N LEU A 96 -9.89 -8.24 -2.56
CA LEU A 96 -9.16 -8.88 -1.47
C LEU A 96 -9.02 -7.96 -0.25
N ALA A 97 -8.63 -6.71 -0.50
CA ALA A 97 -8.42 -5.70 0.53
C ALA A 97 -9.76 -5.36 1.21
N TRP A 98 -10.72 -4.80 0.49
CA TRP A 98 -11.86 -4.16 1.13
C TRP A 98 -13.09 -5.04 1.26
N LYS A 99 -13.38 -5.88 0.27
CA LYS A 99 -14.59 -6.71 0.29
C LYS A 99 -14.40 -7.95 1.14
N GLU A 100 -13.28 -8.64 0.98
CA GLU A 100 -12.95 -9.84 1.73
C GLU A 100 -12.22 -9.53 3.05
N LYS A 101 -11.75 -8.29 3.23
CA LYS A 101 -11.06 -7.81 4.45
C LYS A 101 -9.86 -8.69 4.82
N LEU A 102 -9.11 -9.15 3.83
CA LEU A 102 -7.95 -10.04 4.01
C LEU A 102 -6.68 -9.29 4.43
N PHE A 103 -6.84 -8.30 5.30
CA PHE A 103 -5.72 -7.63 5.97
C PHE A 103 -5.25 -8.46 7.14
N GLU A 104 -3.94 -8.53 7.32
CA GLU A 104 -3.32 -9.23 8.43
C GLU A 104 -2.69 -8.24 9.42
N PRO A 105 -2.69 -8.54 10.74
CA PRO A 105 -2.19 -7.61 11.75
C PRO A 105 -0.69 -7.38 11.55
N SER A 106 -0.28 -6.13 11.44
CA SER A 106 1.13 -5.80 11.26
C SER A 106 1.55 -4.60 12.09
N THR A 107 2.82 -4.60 12.44
CA THR A 107 3.44 -3.66 13.36
C THR A 107 4.07 -2.50 12.61
N ILE A 108 3.73 -1.27 13.00
CA ILE A 108 4.41 -0.07 12.52
C ILE A 108 5.04 0.68 13.67
N GLN A 109 6.19 1.28 13.39
CA GLN A 109 6.93 2.12 14.33
C GLN A 109 6.51 3.58 14.25
N ASN A 110 5.83 3.98 13.17
CA ASN A 110 5.27 5.31 13.02
C ASN A 110 4.03 5.21 12.12
N GLU A 111 2.99 6.01 12.36
CA GLU A 111 1.81 6.06 11.50
C GLU A 111 2.17 6.39 10.04
N HIS A 112 3.10 7.34 9.85
CA HIS A 112 3.52 7.79 8.52
C HIS A 112 4.29 6.75 7.70
N ASP A 113 4.75 5.68 8.34
CA ASP A 113 5.38 4.54 7.65
C ASP A 113 4.37 3.70 6.85
N ALA A 114 3.09 3.82 7.16
CA ALA A 114 2.02 3.03 6.53
C ALA A 114 0.86 3.87 6.03
N PHE A 115 0.67 5.10 6.53
CA PHE A 115 -0.39 5.97 6.10
C PHE A 115 0.01 7.43 6.00
N ILE A 116 -0.37 8.08 4.90
CA ILE A 116 -0.30 9.53 4.75
C ILE A 116 -1.57 10.05 4.09
N HIS A 117 -2.25 11.00 4.74
CA HIS A 117 -3.29 11.82 4.11
C HIS A 117 -2.67 13.03 3.42
N ALA A 118 -3.14 13.32 2.22
CA ALA A 118 -2.58 14.32 1.33
C ALA A 118 -3.68 15.12 0.63
N HIS A 119 -3.44 16.40 0.37
CA HIS A 119 -4.42 17.27 -0.29
C HIS A 119 -4.52 17.04 -1.80
N SER A 120 -3.47 16.47 -2.42
CA SER A 120 -3.42 16.20 -3.85
C SER A 120 -2.82 14.83 -4.16
N PHE A 121 -3.07 14.34 -5.38
CA PHE A 121 -2.51 13.07 -5.83
C PHE A 121 -0.97 13.10 -5.87
N ASN A 122 -0.36 14.23 -6.23
CA ASN A 122 1.11 14.34 -6.26
C ASN A 122 1.71 14.31 -4.84
N ASP A 123 1.01 14.88 -3.87
CA ASP A 123 1.43 14.85 -2.47
C ASP A 123 1.28 13.42 -1.91
N ALA A 124 0.21 12.71 -2.29
CA ALA A 124 0.08 11.29 -1.99
C ALA A 124 1.20 10.46 -2.64
N VAL A 125 1.60 10.75 -3.87
CA VAL A 125 2.77 10.09 -4.48
C VAL A 125 4.04 10.32 -3.67
N THR A 126 4.24 11.52 -3.14
CA THR A 126 5.36 11.83 -2.24
C THR A 126 5.25 11.04 -0.93
N GLY A 127 4.05 10.92 -0.37
CA GLY A 127 3.80 10.08 0.80
C GLY A 127 4.08 8.60 0.54
N LEU A 128 3.64 8.07 -0.61
CA LEU A 128 3.95 6.70 -1.00
C LEU A 128 5.46 6.47 -1.18
N ILE A 129 6.20 7.42 -1.75
CA ILE A 129 7.67 7.35 -1.85
C ILE A 129 8.29 7.24 -0.45
N HIS A 130 7.78 8.01 0.52
CA HIS A 130 8.22 7.92 1.91
C HIS A 130 7.95 6.53 2.50
N ILE A 131 6.72 6.04 2.38
CA ILE A 131 6.30 4.69 2.83
C ILE A 131 7.22 3.60 2.23
N ILE A 132 7.46 3.64 0.92
CA ILE A 132 8.34 2.68 0.24
C ILE A 132 9.77 2.81 0.77
N SER A 133 10.26 4.01 1.04
CA SER A 133 11.63 4.23 1.52
C SER A 133 11.84 3.73 2.96
N GLN A 134 10.81 3.79 3.80
CA GLN A 134 10.84 3.30 5.19
C GLN A 134 10.48 1.82 5.32
N PHE A 135 9.99 1.17 4.24
CA PHE A 135 9.56 -0.22 4.30
C PHE A 135 10.71 -1.16 4.68
N ASP A 136 10.51 -1.92 5.76
CA ASP A 136 11.40 -3.01 6.18
C ASP A 136 10.54 -4.20 6.61
N ILE A 137 10.53 -5.27 5.80
CA ILE A 137 9.72 -6.47 6.06
C ILE A 137 10.00 -7.10 7.44
N GLU A 138 11.22 -6.99 7.96
CA GLU A 138 11.60 -7.53 9.28
C GLU A 138 10.91 -6.80 10.44
N LYS A 139 10.51 -5.54 10.22
CA LYS A 139 9.82 -4.69 11.22
C LYS A 139 8.30 -4.80 11.15
N ARG A 140 7.76 -5.41 10.09
CA ARG A 140 6.31 -5.43 9.81
C ARG A 140 5.63 -6.72 10.27
N PHE A 141 6.42 -7.75 10.57
CA PHE A 141 5.92 -9.01 11.10
C PHE A 141 6.25 -9.11 12.60
N PRO A 142 5.27 -9.37 13.48
CA PRO A 142 5.53 -9.69 14.87
C PRO A 142 6.08 -11.12 14.94
N ASN A 143 7.36 -11.28 14.63
CA ASN A 143 8.06 -12.53 14.86
C ASN A 143 8.82 -12.42 16.18
N GLU A 144 8.58 -13.35 17.11
CA GLU A 144 9.31 -13.46 18.39
C GLU A 144 10.82 -13.64 18.18
N ASP A 145 11.22 -14.22 17.04
CA ASP A 145 12.62 -14.35 16.64
C ASP A 145 13.16 -13.11 15.87
N SER A 146 12.34 -12.07 15.67
CA SER A 146 12.79 -10.84 15.04
C SER A 146 13.66 -10.04 16.00
N ARG A 147 14.76 -9.48 15.49
CA ARG A 147 15.57 -8.48 16.20
C ARG A 147 14.80 -7.22 16.61
N TYR A 148 13.57 -7.07 16.12
CA TYR A 148 12.67 -5.95 16.39
C TYR A 148 11.44 -6.36 17.21
N TYR A 149 11.44 -7.56 17.81
CA TYR A 149 10.32 -8.03 18.64
C TYR A 149 10.05 -7.12 19.83
N ASP A 150 11.11 -6.61 20.46
CA ASP A 150 11.04 -5.71 21.61
C ASP A 150 10.91 -4.22 21.21
N ASP A 151 10.90 -3.90 19.91
CA ASP A 151 10.68 -2.53 19.47
C ASP A 151 9.24 -2.11 19.82
N PRO A 152 9.03 -0.86 20.27
CA PRO A 152 7.68 -0.39 20.57
C PRO A 152 6.79 -0.51 19.33
N ILE A 153 5.77 -1.36 19.43
CA ILE A 153 4.70 -1.43 18.43
C ILE A 153 3.84 -0.19 18.67
N GLU A 154 3.99 0.83 17.82
CA GLU A 154 3.24 2.06 18.00
C GLU A 154 1.79 1.88 17.54
N LEU A 155 1.52 1.11 16.46
CA LEU A 155 0.16 0.90 15.92
C LEU A 155 -0.02 -0.44 15.16
N ASN A 156 -1.27 -0.90 15.04
CA ASN A 156 -1.68 -2.06 14.23
C ASN A 156 -2.37 -1.60 12.93
N ILE A 157 -1.81 -1.96 11.77
CA ILE A 157 -2.30 -1.53 10.44
C ILE A 157 -3.78 -1.92 10.19
N ILE A 158 -4.30 -3.01 10.77
CA ILE A 158 -5.70 -3.43 10.58
C ILE A 158 -6.69 -2.36 11.05
N MET A 159 -6.46 -1.77 12.24
CA MET A 159 -7.37 -0.73 12.76
C MET A 159 -7.38 0.48 11.84
N TYR A 160 -6.22 0.79 11.27
CA TYR A 160 -6.04 1.91 10.35
C TYR A 160 -6.77 1.70 9.02
N LEU A 161 -6.61 0.52 8.42
CA LEU A 161 -7.25 0.15 7.16
C LEU A 161 -8.76 0.01 7.32
N THR A 162 -9.24 -0.42 8.49
CA THR A 162 -10.68 -0.46 8.81
C THR A 162 -11.26 0.95 8.88
N ASN A 163 -10.61 1.87 9.60
CA ASN A 163 -11.03 3.28 9.65
C ASN A 163 -10.96 3.93 8.26
N CYS A 164 -9.92 3.63 7.48
CA CYS A 164 -9.82 4.07 6.10
C CYS A 164 -10.95 3.51 5.25
N GLN A 165 -11.29 2.23 5.38
CA GLN A 165 -12.40 1.60 4.65
C GLN A 165 -13.74 2.31 4.96
N GLU A 166 -14.03 2.61 6.22
CA GLU A 166 -15.23 3.36 6.60
C GLU A 166 -15.27 4.75 5.95
N LEU A 167 -14.12 5.43 5.87
CA LEU A 167 -13.95 6.74 5.23
C LEU A 167 -13.94 6.68 3.69
N ILE A 168 -13.58 5.54 3.10
CA ILE A 168 -13.30 5.35 1.66
C ILE A 168 -14.45 4.65 0.92
N LEU A 169 -15.13 3.70 1.54
CA LEU A 169 -16.24 2.98 0.92
C LEU A 169 -17.57 3.41 1.51
N GLY A 170 -17.58 3.87 2.76
CA GLY A 170 -18.81 4.12 3.49
C GLY A 170 -19.55 2.81 3.74
N GLU A 171 -19.87 2.52 4.99
CA GLU A 171 -20.95 1.57 5.20
C GLU A 171 -22.23 2.16 4.56
N GLU A 172 -22.96 1.32 3.81
CA GLU A 172 -24.39 1.51 3.52
C GLU A 172 -25.21 1.16 4.76
#